data_AF-A0A0Q4FS33-F1
#
_entry.id   AF-A0A0Q4FS33-F1
#
_cell.length_a   1.000
_cell.length_b   1.000
_cell.length_c   1.000
_cell.angle_alpha   90.00
_cell.angle_beta   90.00
_cell.angle_gamma   90.00
#
_symmetry.space_group_name_H-M   'P 1'
#
loop_
_entity.id
_entity.type
_entity.pdbx_description
1 polymer ?
#
loop_
_entity_poly.entity_id
_entity_poly.type
_entity_poly.pdbx_seq_one_letter_code
_entity_poly.pdbx_strand_id
1 'polypeptide(L)'
;MSETPSERREAAATRRRWVTLAEVVAVIGVLIAGLTLWNNWSDRRNTAAEKAAEAQSESRARSRVDLKAAVEDGGRRLALSDAAHALQDVEVIFPAALGVADQRPSGDPVIDARWFQDALLKATDGGADDREGRLPVLLRVTYLDGDAIRTTTSLYDVVWRTEGRLLQGRALKLEGLRIRSRSGTTKALNAAWAREKPAA
;
A
#
# COMPACT_ATOMS: atom_id res chain seq x y z
N MET A 1 90.76 13.76 -7.06
CA MET A 1 90.00 15.01 -7.27
C MET A 1 88.84 14.99 -6.31
N SER A 2 88.91 15.78 -5.25
CA SER A 2 87.93 15.77 -4.15
C SER A 2 86.79 16.72 -4.51
N GLU A 3 85.55 16.22 -4.63
CA GLU A 3 84.37 17.04 -4.93
C GLU A 3 84.25 18.23 -3.97
N THR A 4 83.99 19.41 -4.52
CA THR A 4 83.85 20.63 -3.74
C THR A 4 82.53 20.62 -2.94
N PRO A 5 82.46 21.31 -1.79
CA PRO A 5 81.24 21.33 -0.96
C PRO A 5 79.99 21.85 -1.68
N SER A 6 80.15 22.66 -2.74
CA SER A 6 79.08 23.16 -3.60
C SER A 6 78.48 22.08 -4.51
N GLU A 7 79.33 21.29 -5.18
CA GLU A 7 78.88 20.21 -6.09
C GLU A 7 78.08 19.13 -5.34
N ARG A 8 78.49 18.80 -4.10
CA ARG A 8 77.75 17.88 -3.23
C ARG A 8 76.39 18.43 -2.79
N ARG A 9 76.26 19.75 -2.60
CA ARG A 9 74.99 20.40 -2.24
C ARG A 9 74.02 20.45 -3.42
N GLU A 10 74.51 20.70 -4.62
CA GLU A 10 73.68 20.68 -5.85
C GLU A 10 73.20 19.27 -6.20
N ALA A 11 74.08 18.26 -6.07
CA ALA A 11 73.69 16.86 -6.26
C ALA A 11 72.68 16.38 -5.19
N ALA A 12 72.75 16.90 -3.96
CA ALA A 12 71.76 16.63 -2.92
C ALA A 12 70.43 17.36 -3.18
N ALA A 13 70.46 18.60 -3.68
CA ALA A 13 69.28 19.37 -4.03
C ALA A 13 68.49 18.74 -5.19
N THR A 14 69.20 18.27 -6.22
CA THR A 14 68.58 17.57 -7.36
C THR A 14 67.94 16.25 -6.92
N ARG A 15 68.62 15.45 -6.09
CA ARG A 15 68.05 14.23 -5.51
C ARG A 15 66.80 14.51 -4.68
N ARG A 16 66.82 15.55 -3.85
CA ARG A 16 65.65 15.95 -3.05
C ARG A 16 64.47 16.32 -3.94
N ARG A 17 64.68 17.07 -5.02
CA ARG A 17 63.61 17.44 -5.98
C ARG A 17 62.96 16.22 -6.64
N TRP A 18 63.76 15.22 -7.04
CA TRP A 18 63.23 13.96 -7.58
C TRP A 18 62.43 13.16 -6.55
N VAL A 19 62.88 13.15 -5.30
CA VAL A 19 62.12 12.53 -4.19
C VAL A 19 60.81 13.28 -3.95
N THR A 20 60.81 14.62 -3.92
CA THR A 20 59.57 15.41 -3.73
C THR A 20 58.59 15.19 -4.88
N LEU A 21 59.07 15.08 -6.12
CA LEU A 21 58.22 14.81 -7.28
C LEU A 21 57.58 13.42 -7.20
N ALA A 22 58.37 12.40 -6.86
CA ALA A 22 57.87 11.04 -6.70
C ALA A 22 56.84 10.93 -5.57
N GLU A 23 57.05 11.64 -4.47
CA GLU A 23 56.12 11.72 -3.35
C GLU A 23 54.79 12.35 -3.75
N VAL A 24 54.80 13.47 -4.48
CA VAL A 24 53.58 14.11 -5.00
C VAL A 24 52.81 13.18 -5.92
N VAL A 25 53.50 12.46 -6.82
CA VAL A 25 52.86 11.49 -7.73
C VAL A 25 52.24 10.33 -6.94
N ALA A 26 52.92 9.83 -5.91
CA ALA A 26 52.41 8.76 -5.06
C ALA A 26 51.13 9.19 -4.32
N VAL A 27 51.11 10.41 -3.75
CA VAL A 27 49.94 10.97 -3.06
C VAL A 27 48.76 11.09 -4.03
N ILE A 28 48.98 11.60 -5.25
CA ILE A 28 47.94 11.69 -6.28
C ILE A 28 47.40 10.29 -6.62
N GLY A 29 48.27 9.30 -6.77
CA GLY A 29 47.87 7.91 -7.04
C GLY A 29 46.97 7.33 -5.94
N VAL A 30 47.30 7.56 -4.68
CA VAL A 30 46.49 7.13 -3.53
C VAL A 30 45.13 7.84 -3.49
N LEU A 31 45.09 9.14 -3.79
CA LEU A 31 43.84 9.90 -3.86
C LEU A 31 42.91 9.36 -4.97
N ILE A 32 43.45 9.11 -6.16
CA ILE A 32 42.69 8.53 -7.29
C ILE A 32 42.18 7.13 -6.94
N ALA A 33 43.02 6.30 -6.31
CA ALA A 33 42.62 4.96 -5.88
C ALA A 33 41.51 5.01 -4.82
N GLY A 34 41.63 5.91 -3.84
CA GLY A 34 40.61 6.14 -2.82
C GLY A 34 39.27 6.60 -3.41
N LEU A 35 39.30 7.55 -4.35
CA LEU A 35 38.10 8.02 -5.05
C LEU A 35 37.45 6.92 -5.89
N THR A 36 38.25 6.11 -6.58
CA THR A 36 37.76 5.00 -7.39
C THR A 36 37.11 3.93 -6.52
N LEU A 37 37.75 3.58 -5.38
CA LEU A 37 37.21 2.63 -4.43
C LEU A 37 35.90 3.13 -3.80
N TRP A 38 35.84 4.41 -3.42
CA TRP A 38 34.64 5.02 -2.90
C TRP A 38 33.49 5.01 -3.91
N ASN A 39 33.77 5.36 -5.16
CA ASN A 39 32.76 5.38 -6.22
C ASN A 39 32.20 3.97 -6.46
N ASN A 40 33.07 2.96 -6.59
CA ASN A 40 32.64 1.58 -6.76
C ASN A 40 31.81 1.08 -5.55
N TRP A 41 32.24 1.40 -4.33
CA TRP A 41 31.51 1.01 -3.13
C TRP A 41 30.13 1.69 -3.05
N SER A 42 30.06 2.98 -3.38
CA SER A 42 28.83 3.76 -3.45
C SER A 42 27.87 3.20 -4.49
N ASP A 43 28.34 2.94 -5.72
CA ASP A 43 27.55 2.35 -6.79
C ASP A 43 26.99 0.98 -6.39
N ARG A 44 27.84 0.12 -5.82
CA ARG A 44 27.42 -1.21 -5.37
C ARG A 44 26.36 -1.13 -4.27
N ARG A 45 26.45 -0.14 -3.37
CA ARG A 45 25.45 0.07 -2.32
C ARG A 45 24.14 0.62 -2.88
N ASN A 46 24.19 1.53 -3.85
CA ASN A 46 23.01 2.05 -4.53
C ASN A 46 22.29 0.95 -5.33
N THR A 47 23.01 0.17 -6.14
CA THR A 47 22.42 -0.97 -6.86
C THR A 47 21.82 -2.02 -5.92
N ALA A 48 22.45 -2.27 -4.76
CA ALA A 48 21.88 -3.19 -3.77
C ALA A 48 20.57 -2.64 -3.16
N ALA A 49 20.51 -1.34 -2.89
CA ALA A 49 19.32 -0.68 -2.37
C ALA A 49 18.19 -0.66 -3.41
N GLU A 50 18.49 -0.38 -4.68
CA GLU A 50 17.53 -0.44 -5.80
C GLU A 50 16.96 -1.84 -5.96
N LYS A 51 17.81 -2.87 -6.02
CA LYS A 51 17.36 -4.27 -6.11
C LYS A 51 16.50 -4.68 -4.93
N ALA A 52 16.84 -4.24 -3.71
CA ALA A 52 16.02 -4.50 -2.54
C ALA A 52 14.65 -3.78 -2.62
N ALA A 53 14.63 -2.54 -3.11
CA ALA A 53 13.39 -1.78 -3.32
C ALA A 53 12.52 -2.40 -4.42
N GLU A 54 13.10 -2.85 -5.52
CA GLU A 54 12.41 -3.57 -6.60
C GLU A 54 11.82 -4.89 -6.11
N ALA A 55 12.62 -5.74 -5.45
CA ALA A 55 12.14 -6.99 -4.87
C ALA A 55 11.01 -6.75 -3.85
N GLN A 56 11.12 -5.68 -3.05
CA GLN A 56 10.07 -5.29 -2.12
C GLN A 56 8.82 -4.80 -2.85
N SER A 57 8.96 -4.03 -3.93
CA SER A 57 7.85 -3.58 -4.77
C SER A 57 7.13 -4.75 -5.44
N GLU A 58 7.87 -5.69 -6.01
CA GLU A 58 7.32 -6.90 -6.61
C GLU A 58 6.62 -7.79 -5.59
N SER A 59 7.21 -8.00 -4.41
CA SER A 59 6.56 -8.72 -3.32
C SER A 59 5.26 -8.03 -2.90
N ARG A 60 5.28 -6.70 -2.72
CA ARG A 60 4.08 -5.91 -2.42
C ARG A 60 3.06 -5.93 -3.56
N ALA A 61 3.47 -6.16 -4.81
CA ALA A 61 2.58 -6.27 -5.95
C ALA A 61 1.91 -7.65 -6.03
N ARG A 62 2.64 -8.71 -5.72
CA ARG A 62 2.12 -10.08 -5.67
C ARG A 62 1.18 -10.31 -4.50
N SER A 63 1.52 -9.80 -3.31
CA SER A 63 0.66 -9.90 -2.12
C SER A 63 -0.53 -8.92 -2.12
N ARG A 64 -0.94 -8.41 -3.28
CA ARG A 64 -2.12 -7.52 -3.37
C ARG A 64 -3.38 -8.36 -3.41
N VAL A 65 -4.25 -8.12 -2.45
CA VAL A 65 -5.62 -8.65 -2.47
C VAL A 65 -6.49 -7.74 -3.35
N ASP A 66 -7.20 -8.33 -4.30
CA ASP A 66 -8.17 -7.68 -5.17
C ASP A 66 -9.54 -8.35 -5.00
N LEU A 67 -10.28 -7.90 -3.99
CA LEU A 67 -11.55 -8.52 -3.63
C LEU A 67 -12.58 -8.31 -4.73
N LYS A 68 -13.18 -9.43 -5.15
CA LYS A 68 -14.36 -9.47 -5.99
C LYS A 68 -15.54 -9.91 -5.16
N ALA A 69 -16.72 -9.40 -5.51
CA ALA A 69 -17.97 -9.79 -4.88
C ALA A 69 -18.89 -10.45 -5.91
N ALA A 70 -19.40 -11.63 -5.56
CA ALA A 70 -20.53 -12.25 -6.25
C ALA A 70 -21.82 -11.91 -5.50
N VAL A 71 -22.85 -11.49 -6.23
CA VAL A 71 -24.16 -11.19 -5.65
C VAL A 71 -24.92 -12.49 -5.41
N GLU A 72 -25.36 -12.70 -4.18
CA GLU A 72 -26.07 -13.89 -3.73
C GLU A 72 -27.42 -13.52 -3.08
N ASP A 73 -28.25 -14.55 -2.85
CA ASP A 73 -29.55 -14.42 -2.18
C ASP A 73 -30.45 -13.34 -2.78
N GLY A 74 -30.39 -13.18 -4.11
CA GLY A 74 -31.14 -12.16 -4.84
C GLY A 74 -30.79 -10.74 -4.43
N GLY A 75 -29.52 -10.47 -4.10
CA GLY A 75 -29.04 -9.14 -3.71
C GLY A 75 -29.02 -8.90 -2.21
N ARG A 76 -29.05 -9.94 -1.36
CA ARG A 76 -28.96 -9.75 0.10
C ARG A 76 -27.56 -9.99 0.65
N ARG A 77 -26.72 -10.68 -0.12
CA ARG A 77 -25.37 -11.04 0.28
C ARG A 77 -24.40 -10.77 -0.86
N LEU A 78 -23.20 -10.37 -0.49
CA LEU A 78 -22.05 -10.33 -1.38
C LEU A 78 -21.03 -11.35 -0.90
N ALA A 79 -20.82 -12.43 -1.64
CA ALA A 79 -19.75 -13.37 -1.37
C ALA A 79 -18.42 -12.80 -1.87
N LEU A 80 -17.46 -12.67 -0.96
CA LEU A 80 -16.16 -12.09 -1.22
C LEU A 80 -15.16 -13.18 -1.60
N SER A 81 -14.36 -12.92 -2.63
CA SER A 81 -13.30 -13.81 -3.05
C SER A 81 -12.11 -13.01 -3.57
N ASP A 82 -10.94 -13.61 -3.52
CA ASP A 82 -9.76 -13.14 -4.23
C ASP A 82 -9.25 -14.27 -5.12
N ALA A 83 -8.82 -13.93 -6.34
CA ALA A 83 -8.40 -14.94 -7.30
C ALA A 83 -7.01 -15.52 -6.99
N ALA A 84 -6.18 -14.78 -6.25
CA ALA A 84 -4.79 -15.12 -5.99
C ALA A 84 -4.57 -15.70 -4.58
N HIS A 85 -5.42 -15.34 -3.62
CA HIS A 85 -5.22 -15.65 -2.20
C HIS A 85 -6.48 -16.27 -1.57
N ALA A 86 -6.27 -17.27 -0.71
CA ALA A 86 -7.33 -17.81 0.13
C ALA A 86 -7.61 -16.84 1.29
N LEU A 87 -8.86 -16.37 1.37
CA LEU A 87 -9.31 -15.50 2.46
C LEU A 87 -9.56 -16.35 3.71
N GLN A 88 -8.92 -16.00 4.83
CA GLN A 88 -9.12 -16.67 6.11
C GLN A 88 -10.14 -15.94 6.99
N ASP A 89 -10.08 -14.62 7.01
CA ASP A 89 -10.97 -13.78 7.80
C ASP A 89 -11.23 -12.47 7.07
N VAL A 90 -12.44 -11.95 7.24
CA VAL A 90 -12.83 -10.63 6.72
C VAL A 90 -13.56 -9.89 7.82
N GLU A 91 -13.11 -8.69 8.12
CA GLU A 91 -13.79 -7.76 9.00
C GLU A 91 -14.29 -6.57 8.18
N VAL A 92 -15.57 -6.26 8.32
CA VAL A 92 -16.28 -5.18 7.65
C VAL A 92 -16.52 -4.06 8.64
N ILE A 93 -15.88 -2.92 8.40
CA ILE A 93 -15.94 -1.74 9.28
C ILE A 93 -16.78 -0.67 8.58
N PHE A 94 -17.79 -0.17 9.29
CA PHE A 94 -18.78 0.77 8.77
C PHE A 94 -18.45 2.23 9.14
N PRO A 95 -18.96 3.22 8.38
CA PRO A 95 -18.82 4.62 8.76
C PRO A 95 -19.46 4.88 10.14
N ALA A 96 -18.76 5.62 11.00
CA ALA A 96 -19.24 5.88 12.36
C ALA A 96 -20.61 6.58 12.39
N ALA A 97 -20.84 7.49 11.44
CA ALA A 97 -22.11 8.21 11.33
C ALA A 97 -23.29 7.34 10.82
N LEU A 98 -23.04 6.13 10.34
CA LEU A 98 -24.09 5.15 10.04
C LEU A 98 -24.61 4.48 11.33
N GLY A 99 -23.80 4.43 12.39
CA GLY A 99 -24.19 3.86 13.68
C GLY A 99 -24.29 2.33 13.69
N VAL A 100 -23.64 1.66 12.73
CA VAL A 100 -23.58 0.19 12.63
C VAL A 100 -22.26 -0.30 13.21
N ALA A 101 -22.30 -1.33 14.05
CA ALA A 101 -21.09 -1.95 14.59
C ALA A 101 -20.35 -2.75 13.51
N ASP A 102 -19.02 -2.80 13.64
CA ASP A 102 -18.17 -3.62 12.78
C ASP A 102 -18.59 -5.09 12.81
N GLN A 103 -18.49 -5.75 11.66
CA GLN A 103 -18.98 -7.11 11.47
C GLN A 103 -17.86 -8.04 11.04
N ARG A 104 -17.90 -9.27 11.56
CA ARG A 104 -17.00 -10.34 11.19
C ARG A 104 -17.82 -11.61 10.92
N PRO A 105 -18.03 -12.02 9.67
CA PRO A 105 -18.66 -13.30 9.37
C PRO A 105 -17.90 -14.45 10.04
N SER A 106 -18.63 -15.37 10.66
CA SER A 106 -18.06 -16.52 11.37
C SER A 106 -17.70 -17.69 10.46
N GLY A 107 -18.08 -17.62 9.18
CA GLY A 107 -17.89 -18.67 8.18
C GLY A 107 -17.41 -18.05 6.87
N ASP A 108 -18.19 -18.20 5.81
CA ASP A 108 -17.81 -17.68 4.49
C ASP A 108 -17.56 -16.16 4.51
N PRO A 109 -16.54 -15.69 3.79
CA PRO A 109 -16.22 -14.26 3.71
C PRO A 109 -17.31 -13.54 2.91
N VAL A 110 -18.30 -12.99 3.61
CA VAL A 110 -19.47 -12.34 2.99
C VAL A 110 -19.71 -10.93 3.55
N ILE A 111 -20.47 -10.14 2.81
CA ILE A 111 -21.15 -8.94 3.32
C ILE A 111 -22.65 -9.18 3.27
N ASP A 112 -23.31 -9.20 4.43
CA ASP A 112 -24.76 -9.41 4.54
C ASP A 112 -25.47 -8.06 4.72
N ALA A 113 -26.48 -7.79 3.89
CA ALA A 113 -27.26 -6.56 3.95
C ALA A 113 -27.92 -6.37 5.33
N ARG A 114 -28.28 -7.46 6.03
CA ARG A 114 -28.97 -7.40 7.33
C ARG A 114 -28.18 -6.67 8.40
N TRP A 115 -26.86 -6.58 8.26
CA TRP A 115 -26.01 -5.90 9.23
C TRP A 115 -26.21 -4.38 9.25
N PHE A 116 -26.56 -3.78 8.11
CA PHE A 116 -26.61 -2.33 7.94
C PHE A 116 -27.87 -1.82 7.25
N GLN A 117 -28.75 -2.70 6.75
CA GLN A 117 -29.94 -2.32 5.99
C GLN A 117 -30.80 -1.29 6.72
N ASP A 118 -31.06 -1.48 8.01
CA ASP A 118 -32.00 -0.63 8.75
C ASP A 118 -31.44 0.78 8.91
N ALA A 119 -30.14 0.87 9.22
CA ALA A 119 -29.43 2.14 9.33
C ALA A 119 -29.33 2.88 7.99
N LEU A 120 -29.09 2.15 6.89
CA LEU A 120 -29.00 2.73 5.55
C LEU A 120 -30.37 3.19 5.02
N LEU A 121 -31.42 2.41 5.24
CA LEU A 121 -32.79 2.79 4.89
C LEU A 121 -33.24 4.01 5.69
N LYS A 122 -32.91 4.08 6.98
CA LYS A 122 -33.15 5.28 7.81
C LYS A 122 -32.36 6.49 7.31
N ALA A 123 -31.11 6.30 6.86
CA ALA A 123 -30.29 7.38 6.32
C ALA A 123 -30.78 7.90 4.96
N THR A 124 -31.61 7.13 4.26
CA THR A 124 -32.22 7.47 2.97
C THR A 124 -33.71 7.76 3.09
N ASP A 125 -34.23 7.88 4.31
CA ASP A 125 -35.64 8.13 4.57
C ASP A 125 -36.03 9.55 4.16
N GLY A 126 -37.25 9.71 3.63
CA GLY A 126 -37.70 10.96 2.99
C GLY A 126 -37.36 11.09 1.50
N GLY A 127 -36.49 10.22 0.96
CA GLY A 127 -36.20 10.13 -0.47
C GLY A 127 -37.17 9.24 -1.26
N ALA A 128 -36.90 9.09 -2.56
CA ALA A 128 -37.63 8.13 -3.42
C ALA A 128 -37.48 6.68 -2.93
N ASP A 129 -38.51 5.87 -3.14
CA ASP A 129 -38.49 4.45 -2.79
C ASP A 129 -37.43 3.67 -3.58
N ASP A 130 -37.31 3.99 -4.87
CA ASP A 130 -36.28 3.46 -5.75
C ASP A 130 -35.09 4.41 -5.79
N ARG A 131 -33.97 3.98 -5.20
CA ARG A 131 -32.76 4.80 -5.10
C ARG A 131 -31.52 3.94 -5.20
N GLU A 132 -30.54 4.41 -5.93
CA GLU A 132 -29.21 3.78 -5.99
C GLU A 132 -28.20 4.59 -5.19
N GLY A 133 -27.18 3.92 -4.68
CA GLY A 133 -26.13 4.58 -3.96
C GLY A 133 -24.93 3.69 -3.68
N ARG A 134 -24.00 4.28 -2.92
CA ARG A 134 -22.77 3.63 -2.51
C ARG A 134 -22.61 3.77 -1.01
N LEU A 135 -22.24 2.68 -0.37
CA LEU A 135 -21.86 2.68 1.04
C LEU A 135 -20.35 2.37 1.12
N PRO A 136 -19.51 3.35 1.45
CA PRO A 136 -18.11 3.08 1.69
C PRO A 136 -17.97 2.23 2.96
N VAL A 137 -17.14 1.18 2.88
CA VAL A 137 -16.79 0.26 3.98
C VAL A 137 -15.29 -0.02 3.95
N LEU A 138 -14.70 -0.20 5.12
CA LEU A 138 -13.33 -0.71 5.23
C LEU A 138 -13.39 -2.22 5.36
N LEU A 139 -12.65 -2.91 4.49
CA LEU A 139 -12.47 -4.35 4.55
C LEU A 139 -11.06 -4.62 5.07
N ARG A 140 -10.97 -5.20 6.26
CA ARG A 140 -9.74 -5.75 6.80
C ARG A 140 -9.75 -7.25 6.53
N VAL A 141 -8.83 -7.70 5.70
CA VAL A 141 -8.78 -9.08 5.23
C VAL A 141 -7.52 -9.73 5.72
N THR A 142 -7.67 -10.90 6.31
CA THR A 142 -6.56 -11.80 6.64
C THR A 142 -6.54 -12.93 5.62
N TYR A 143 -5.38 -13.15 5.00
CA TYR A 143 -5.21 -14.09 3.90
C TYR A 143 -3.86 -14.81 4.02
N LEU A 144 -3.76 -15.95 3.37
CA LEU A 144 -2.53 -16.72 3.29
C LEU A 144 -1.77 -16.36 2.01
N ASP A 145 -0.48 -16.02 2.16
CA ASP A 145 0.46 -15.75 1.08
C ASP A 145 1.65 -16.72 1.23
N GLY A 146 1.60 -17.84 0.50
CA GLY A 146 2.48 -18.99 0.74
C GLY A 146 2.25 -19.57 2.14
N ASP A 147 3.25 -19.48 3.02
CA ASP A 147 3.15 -19.92 4.41
C ASP A 147 2.94 -18.75 5.40
N ALA A 148 2.88 -17.51 4.91
CA ALA A 148 2.74 -16.32 5.75
C ALA A 148 1.29 -15.85 5.82
N ILE A 149 0.78 -15.69 7.04
CA ILE A 149 -0.49 -15.00 7.28
C ILE A 149 -0.25 -13.50 7.17
N ARG A 150 -1.03 -12.84 6.32
CA ARG A 150 -0.96 -11.39 6.11
C ARG A 150 -2.33 -10.77 6.34
N THR A 151 -2.31 -9.51 6.78
CA THR A 151 -3.52 -8.70 6.93
C THR A 151 -3.38 -7.42 6.13
N THR A 152 -4.42 -7.07 5.38
CA THR A 152 -4.50 -5.79 4.65
C THR A 152 -5.81 -5.09 4.94
N THR A 153 -5.82 -3.77 4.87
CA THR A 153 -7.02 -2.95 5.05
C THR A 153 -7.20 -2.05 3.82
N SER A 154 -8.33 -2.23 3.15
CA SER A 154 -8.67 -1.49 1.94
C SER A 154 -10.08 -0.90 2.03
N LEU A 155 -10.33 0.16 1.29
CA LEU A 155 -11.60 0.87 1.26
C LEU A 155 -12.37 0.48 0.00
N TYR A 156 -13.59 0.00 0.20
CA TYR A 156 -14.49 -0.43 -0.87
C TYR A 156 -15.82 0.31 -0.77
N ASP A 157 -16.52 0.38 -1.89
CA ASP A 157 -17.91 0.82 -1.96
C ASP A 157 -18.79 -0.39 -2.20
N VAL A 158 -19.73 -0.62 -1.28
CA VAL A 158 -20.86 -1.51 -1.52
C VAL A 158 -21.87 -0.75 -2.36
N VAL A 159 -22.11 -1.21 -3.60
CA VAL A 159 -23.13 -0.65 -4.49
C VAL A 159 -24.46 -1.24 -4.10
N TRP A 160 -25.44 -0.38 -3.88
CA TRP A 160 -26.75 -0.77 -3.43
C TRP A 160 -27.86 -0.04 -4.17
N ARG A 161 -29.03 -0.67 -4.20
CA ARG A 161 -30.28 -0.11 -4.67
C ARG A 161 -31.38 -0.37 -3.65
N THR A 162 -32.29 0.58 -3.48
CA THR A 162 -33.55 0.38 -2.80
C THR A 162 -34.66 0.14 -3.80
N GLU A 163 -35.62 -0.70 -3.43
CA GLU A 163 -36.82 -0.97 -4.21
C GLU A 163 -38.06 -0.79 -3.33
N GLY A 164 -39.08 -0.10 -3.84
CA GLY A 164 -40.39 -0.04 -3.19
C GLY A 164 -41.06 -1.42 -3.11
N ARG A 165 -41.67 -1.76 -1.97
CA ARG A 165 -42.48 -2.97 -1.81
C ARG A 165 -43.92 -2.61 -1.47
N LEU A 166 -44.87 -3.36 -2.04
CA LEU A 166 -46.31 -3.25 -1.75
C LEU A 166 -46.62 -3.46 -0.25
N LEU A 167 -45.82 -4.26 0.46
CA LEU A 167 -45.92 -4.52 1.90
C LEU A 167 -44.48 -4.57 2.48
N GLN A 168 -44.25 -3.94 3.64
CA GLN A 168 -42.94 -3.78 4.33
C GLN A 168 -42.02 -2.62 3.85
N GLY A 169 -42.57 -1.60 3.18
CA GLY A 169 -41.81 -0.39 2.85
C GLY A 169 -40.74 -0.65 1.78
N ARG A 170 -39.46 -0.42 2.09
CA ARG A 170 -38.35 -0.48 1.11
C ARG A 170 -37.49 -1.74 1.27
N ALA A 171 -37.03 -2.30 0.14
CA ALA A 171 -36.02 -3.36 0.09
C ALA A 171 -34.64 -2.79 -0.15
N LEU A 172 -33.62 -3.31 0.52
CA LEU A 172 -32.23 -3.07 0.13
C LEU A 172 -31.71 -4.25 -0.71
N LYS A 173 -31.10 -3.93 -1.84
CA LYS A 173 -30.42 -4.85 -2.74
C LYS A 173 -28.97 -4.44 -2.89
N LEU A 174 -28.07 -5.39 -2.74
CA LEU A 174 -26.64 -5.27 -3.00
C LEU A 174 -26.40 -5.66 -4.45
N GLU A 175 -25.75 -4.79 -5.20
CA GLU A 175 -25.49 -4.99 -6.63
C GLU A 175 -24.03 -5.31 -6.91
N GLY A 176 -23.13 -4.97 -5.99
CA GLY A 176 -21.73 -5.35 -6.12
C GLY A 176 -20.82 -4.60 -5.16
N LEU A 177 -19.52 -4.83 -5.37
CA LEU A 177 -18.45 -4.22 -4.60
C LEU A 177 -17.46 -3.55 -5.57
N ARG A 178 -17.08 -2.30 -5.28
CA ARG A 178 -16.09 -1.57 -6.07
C ARG A 178 -14.95 -1.11 -5.19
N ILE A 179 -13.72 -1.30 -5.64
CA ILE A 179 -12.57 -0.78 -4.91
C ILE A 179 -12.51 0.75 -5.02
N ARG A 180 -12.40 1.43 -3.88
CA ARG A 180 -12.18 2.88 -3.82
C ARG A 180 -10.71 3.20 -3.60
N SER A 181 -10.09 2.50 -2.65
CA SER A 181 -8.67 2.68 -2.34
C SER A 181 -8.08 1.38 -1.82
N ARG A 182 -6.88 1.06 -2.30
CA ARG A 182 -6.12 -0.12 -1.85
C ARG A 182 -5.56 0.04 -0.43
N SER A 183 -5.54 1.26 0.10
CA SER A 183 -5.23 1.57 1.50
C SER A 183 -6.41 2.30 2.15
N GLY A 184 -6.87 1.79 3.28
CA GLY A 184 -8.02 2.36 3.99
C GLY A 184 -7.69 2.79 5.42
N THR A 185 -8.26 3.92 5.86
CA THR A 185 -8.25 4.34 7.27
C THR A 185 -9.66 4.77 7.68
N THR A 186 -9.99 4.67 8.97
CA THR A 186 -11.30 5.07 9.49
C THR A 186 -11.60 6.55 9.20
N LYS A 187 -10.57 7.40 9.17
CA LYS A 187 -10.69 8.80 8.75
C LYS A 187 -11.14 8.93 7.30
N ALA A 188 -10.51 8.18 6.38
CA ALA A 188 -10.88 8.18 4.96
C ALA A 188 -12.27 7.60 4.72
N LEU A 189 -12.66 6.55 5.46
CA LEU A 189 -13.99 5.97 5.45
C LEU A 189 -15.07 7.01 5.82
N ASN A 190 -14.90 7.67 6.97
CA ASN A 190 -15.86 8.68 7.43
C ASN A 190 -15.91 9.89 6.49
N ALA A 191 -14.78 10.30 5.92
CA ALA A 191 -14.73 11.38 4.93
C ALA A 191 -15.42 11.00 3.62
N ALA A 192 -15.29 9.75 3.16
CA ALA A 192 -16.01 9.24 1.98
C ALA A 192 -17.53 9.26 2.24
N TRP A 193 -17.95 8.74 3.40
CA TRP A 193 -19.38 8.75 3.75
C TRP A 193 -19.94 10.16 3.87
N ALA A 194 -19.22 11.11 4.46
CA ALA A 194 -19.67 12.50 4.55
C ALA A 194 -19.93 13.16 3.18
N ARG A 195 -19.25 12.72 2.13
CA ARG A 195 -19.44 13.22 0.75
C ARG A 195 -20.56 12.50 0.01
N GLU A 196 -20.79 11.23 0.32
CA GLU A 196 -21.71 10.35 -0.41
C GLU A 196 -23.02 10.13 0.30
N LYS A 197 -23.14 10.56 1.56
CA LYS A 197 -24.35 10.43 2.34
C LYS A 197 -25.49 11.01 1.50
N PRO A 198 -26.48 10.17 1.15
CA PRO A 198 -27.64 10.64 0.42
C PRO A 198 -28.29 11.78 1.22
N ALA A 199 -28.57 12.91 0.57
CA ALA A 199 -29.40 13.94 1.18
C ALA A 199 -30.73 13.27 1.60
N ALA A 200 -31.06 13.46 2.88
CA ALA A 200 -32.36 13.12 3.45
C ALA A 200 -33.42 14.04 2.84
#